data_AF-A0A818DBQ5-F1
#
_entry.id   AF-A0A818DBQ5-F1
#
_cell.length_a   1.000
_cell.length_b   1.000
_cell.length_c   1.000
_cell.angle_alpha   90.00
_cell.angle_beta   90.00
_cell.angle_gamma   90.00
#
_symmetry.space_group_name_H-M   'P 1'
#
loop_
_entity.id
_entity.type
_entity.pdbx_description
1 polymer ?
#
loop_
_entity_poly.entity_id
_entity_poly.type
_entity_poly.pdbx_seq_one_letter_code
_entity_poly.pdbx_strand_id
1 'polypeptide(L)'
;KTSNITDNGALVKCCGVFKYRTKYEPYTGDSYTLVRNHPLFIVSDSENQSLMEHSFCQTLRARKYSQFGQYLLVFSFILYILYLITYTTIMLRTKHPQYFYSLVNETSIHNYMCESVANRLISYNISEAYKDNTFKNLKVGVYTFLCLFIAKNLVLILTLFPRLFRKASYYLEAAALILAFVCVLDHDHWLSLLLLRCPTQYQV
;
A
#
# COMPACT_ATOMS: atom_id res chain seq x y z
N LYS A 1 44.67 -6.94 -69.54
CA LYS A 1 43.38 -7.43 -69.01
C LYS A 1 43.22 -6.91 -67.59
N THR A 2 42.60 -5.74 -67.49
CA THR A 2 41.91 -5.13 -66.33
C THR A 2 40.86 -6.11 -65.75
N SER A 3 40.34 -6.06 -64.53
CA SER A 3 40.51 -5.28 -63.29
C SER A 3 39.65 -5.97 -62.21
N ASN A 4 40.04 -5.85 -60.93
CA ASN A 4 39.20 -6.11 -59.75
C ASN A 4 37.90 -5.29 -59.77
N ILE A 5 36.84 -5.75 -59.06
CA ILE A 5 36.06 -4.99 -58.05
C ILE A 5 34.95 -5.89 -57.46
N THR A 6 34.78 -5.71 -56.16
CA THR A 6 33.81 -6.22 -55.18
C THR A 6 32.36 -5.78 -55.45
N ASP A 7 31.41 -6.45 -54.79
CA ASP A 7 30.36 -5.86 -53.93
C ASP A 7 28.97 -6.52 -54.03
N ASN A 8 28.56 -7.07 -52.88
CA ASN A 8 27.32 -6.73 -52.18
C ASN A 8 26.08 -6.47 -53.03
N GLY A 9 25.24 -7.49 -53.19
CA GLY A 9 23.95 -7.34 -53.89
C GLY A 9 22.86 -8.33 -53.48
N ALA A 10 22.97 -9.01 -52.34
CA ALA A 10 21.84 -9.75 -51.77
C ALA A 10 20.94 -8.79 -50.96
N LEU A 11 20.52 -7.70 -51.60
CA LEU A 11 19.38 -6.89 -51.17
C LEU A 11 18.13 -7.73 -51.46
N VAL A 12 17.78 -8.61 -50.53
CA VAL A 12 16.48 -9.25 -50.48
C VAL A 12 15.44 -8.14 -50.46
N LYS A 13 14.79 -8.00 -51.59
CA LYS A 13 13.77 -7.01 -51.92
C LYS A 13 12.52 -7.31 -51.09
N CYS A 14 12.53 -6.95 -49.80
CA CYS A 14 11.40 -7.10 -48.86
C CYS A 14 10.27 -6.09 -49.08
N CYS A 15 10.00 -5.70 -50.33
CA CYS A 15 8.84 -4.87 -50.70
C CYS A 15 8.12 -5.52 -51.88
N GLY A 16 7.76 -6.80 -51.73
CA GLY A 16 6.63 -7.37 -52.46
C GLY A 16 5.37 -7.05 -51.67
N VAL A 17 4.48 -6.25 -52.25
CA VAL A 17 3.11 -6.06 -51.72
C VAL A 17 2.37 -7.38 -51.91
N PHE A 18 2.56 -8.30 -50.98
CA PHE A 18 1.73 -9.48 -50.87
C PHE A 18 0.38 -9.05 -50.31
N LYS A 19 -0.64 -9.09 -51.16
CA LYS A 19 -2.04 -8.93 -50.78
C LYS A 19 -2.47 -10.22 -50.05
N TYR A 20 -2.11 -10.35 -48.77
CA TYR A 20 -2.51 -11.48 -47.95
C TYR A 20 -4.02 -11.44 -47.69
N ARG A 21 -4.66 -12.60 -47.88
CA ARG A 21 -6.05 -12.88 -47.54
C ARG A 21 -6.24 -12.66 -46.03
N THR A 22 -6.87 -11.55 -45.65
CA THR A 22 -7.15 -11.19 -44.25
C THR A 22 -8.32 -12.00 -43.70
N LYS A 23 -8.02 -13.10 -43.01
CA LYS A 23 -8.87 -13.61 -41.92
C LYS A 23 -8.10 -14.46 -40.92
N TYR A 24 -6.90 -14.03 -40.57
CA TYR A 24 -6.22 -14.51 -39.36
C TYR A 24 -6.20 -13.34 -38.40
N GLU A 25 -6.90 -13.47 -37.28
CA GLU A 25 -6.72 -12.54 -36.17
C GLU A 25 -5.30 -12.77 -35.64
N PRO A 26 -4.38 -11.78 -35.74
CA PRO A 26 -2.99 -11.95 -35.32
C PRO A 26 -2.85 -12.16 -33.81
N TYR A 27 -3.91 -11.87 -33.06
CA TYR A 27 -4.00 -12.07 -31.63
C TYR A 27 -5.26 -12.86 -31.33
N THR A 28 -5.14 -13.84 -30.43
CA THR A 28 -6.31 -14.47 -29.85
C THR A 28 -7.09 -13.47 -29.00
N GLY A 29 -8.43 -13.57 -29.01
CA GLY A 29 -9.30 -12.82 -28.10
C GLY A 29 -9.15 -13.25 -26.63
N ASP A 30 -8.46 -14.36 -26.37
CA ASP A 30 -8.16 -14.80 -25.01
C ASP A 30 -7.10 -13.89 -24.34
N SER A 31 -7.56 -13.13 -23.35
CA SER A 31 -6.74 -12.24 -22.52
C SER A 31 -5.59 -12.96 -21.81
N TYR A 32 -5.76 -14.22 -21.41
CA TYR A 32 -4.72 -14.98 -20.71
C TYR A 32 -3.54 -15.28 -21.64
N THR A 33 -3.83 -15.78 -22.84
CA THR A 33 -2.83 -16.08 -23.86
C THR A 33 -2.14 -14.81 -24.36
N LEU A 34 -2.87 -13.69 -24.46
CA LEU A 34 -2.30 -12.39 -24.84
C LEU A 34 -1.23 -11.90 -23.83
N VAL A 35 -1.48 -12.06 -22.53
CA VAL A 35 -0.55 -11.63 -21.47
C VAL A 35 0.70 -12.51 -21.44
N ARG A 36 0.56 -13.83 -21.56
CA ARG A 36 1.71 -14.75 -21.56
C ARG A 36 2.61 -14.59 -22.78
N ASN A 37 2.04 -14.29 -23.94
CA ASN A 37 2.81 -14.09 -25.17
C ASN A 37 3.43 -12.69 -25.27
N HIS A 38 3.27 -11.85 -24.23
CA HIS A 38 3.87 -10.53 -24.21
C HIS A 38 5.42 -10.64 -24.15
N PRO A 39 6.19 -9.94 -25.00
CA PRO A 39 7.65 -10.07 -25.06
C PRO A 39 8.34 -9.86 -23.71
N LEU A 40 7.94 -8.82 -22.95
CA LEU A 40 8.45 -8.61 -21.59
C LEU A 40 8.20 -9.78 -20.63
N PHE A 41 7.08 -10.49 -20.77
CA PHE A 41 6.76 -11.63 -19.92
C PHE A 41 7.68 -12.81 -20.24
N ILE A 42 7.85 -13.13 -21.53
CA ILE A 42 8.77 -14.17 -22.01
C ILE A 42 10.22 -13.87 -21.60
N VAL A 43 10.67 -12.64 -21.79
CA VAL A 43 12.03 -12.22 -21.40
C VAL A 43 12.19 -12.31 -19.87
N SER A 44 11.18 -11.93 -19.09
CA SER A 44 11.24 -12.01 -17.62
C SER A 44 11.24 -13.43 -17.08
N ASP A 45 10.62 -14.37 -17.79
CA ASP A 45 10.59 -15.79 -17.44
C ASP A 45 11.88 -16.51 -17.86
N SER A 46 12.58 -15.99 -18.88
CA SER A 46 13.81 -16.58 -19.41
C SER A 46 15.06 -16.43 -18.52
N GLU A 47 14.96 -15.72 -17.39
CA GLU A 47 16.03 -15.36 -16.45
C GLU A 47 17.30 -14.72 -17.07
N ASN A 48 17.28 -14.38 -18.37
CA ASN A 48 18.39 -13.76 -19.08
C ASN A 48 18.41 -12.23 -18.87
N GLN A 49 19.22 -11.79 -17.91
CA GLN A 49 19.36 -10.37 -17.57
C GLN A 49 19.88 -9.52 -18.74
N SER A 50 20.79 -10.07 -19.56
CA SER A 50 21.32 -9.41 -20.76
C SER A 50 20.24 -9.09 -21.80
N LEU A 51 19.23 -9.95 -21.92
CA LEU A 51 18.11 -9.78 -22.84
C LEU A 51 17.12 -8.71 -22.33
N MET A 52 17.02 -8.56 -21.00
CA MET A 52 16.27 -7.50 -20.35
C MET A 52 16.95 -6.12 -20.50
N GLU A 53 18.27 -6.10 -20.59
CA GLU A 53 19.08 -4.89 -20.80
C GLU A 53 19.09 -4.40 -22.24
N HIS A 54 18.59 -5.19 -23.20
CA HIS A 54 18.49 -4.77 -24.59
C HIS A 54 17.66 -3.48 -24.74
N SER A 55 18.13 -2.55 -25.59
CA SER A 55 17.55 -1.21 -25.77
C SER A 55 16.05 -1.22 -26.07
N PHE A 56 15.60 -2.22 -26.83
CA PHE A 56 14.18 -2.44 -27.11
C PHE A 56 13.36 -2.75 -25.84
N CYS A 57 13.82 -3.68 -25.00
CA CYS A 57 13.16 -4.06 -23.74
C CYS A 57 13.12 -2.88 -22.76
N GLN A 58 14.20 -2.10 -22.69
CA GLN A 58 14.26 -0.90 -21.87
C GLN A 58 13.24 0.15 -22.31
N THR A 59 13.16 0.43 -23.62
CA THR A 59 12.21 1.40 -24.19
C THR A 59 10.77 0.96 -23.96
N LEU A 60 10.48 -0.33 -24.16
CA LEU A 60 9.13 -0.88 -23.93
C LEU A 60 8.74 -0.80 -22.45
N ARG A 61 9.66 -1.12 -21.54
CA ARG A 61 9.48 -1.00 -20.09
C ARG A 61 9.25 0.46 -19.69
N ALA A 62 10.07 1.39 -20.19
CA ALA A 62 9.94 2.81 -19.89
C ALA A 62 8.59 3.37 -20.35
N ARG A 63 8.13 2.98 -21.56
CA ARG A 63 6.82 3.39 -22.08
C ARG A 63 5.67 2.84 -21.25
N LYS A 64 5.71 1.55 -20.89
CA LYS A 64 4.68 0.92 -20.03
C LYS A 64 4.65 1.53 -18.63
N TYR A 65 5.83 1.81 -18.07
CA TYR A 65 5.94 2.48 -16.78
C TYR A 65 5.41 3.91 -16.83
N SER A 66 5.76 4.69 -17.86
CA SER A 66 5.27 6.06 -18.02
C SER A 66 3.75 6.12 -18.21
N GLN A 67 3.17 5.18 -18.95
CA GLN A 67 1.72 5.20 -19.22
C GLN A 67 0.87 4.69 -18.05
N PHE A 68 1.36 3.74 -17.25
CA PHE A 68 0.54 3.08 -16.22
C PHE A 68 1.23 2.99 -14.86
N GLY A 69 2.50 2.59 -14.85
CA GLY A 69 3.26 2.40 -13.62
C GLY A 69 3.40 3.67 -12.77
N GLN A 70 3.64 4.81 -13.41
CA GLN A 70 3.79 6.11 -12.73
C GLN A 70 2.49 6.50 -12.01
N TYR A 71 1.34 6.41 -12.68
CA TYR A 71 0.06 6.77 -12.07
C TYR A 71 -0.28 5.88 -10.88
N LEU A 72 -0.10 4.56 -11.00
CA LEU A 72 -0.35 3.64 -9.89
C LEU A 72 0.61 3.89 -8.72
N LEU A 73 1.88 4.15 -9.00
CA LEU A 73 2.86 4.44 -7.96
C LEU A 73 2.51 5.73 -7.21
N VAL A 74 2.23 6.81 -7.94
CA VAL A 74 1.86 8.11 -7.36
C VAL A 74 0.55 8.01 -6.58
N PHE A 75 -0.44 7.31 -7.11
CA PHE A 75 -1.71 7.07 -6.41
C PHE A 75 -1.50 6.29 -5.10
N SER A 76 -0.72 5.20 -5.15
CA SER A 76 -0.39 4.42 -3.95
C SER A 76 0.39 5.24 -2.93
N PHE A 77 1.30 6.11 -3.39
CA PHE A 77 2.06 7.00 -2.53
C PHE A 77 1.16 8.04 -1.84
N ILE A 78 0.27 8.69 -2.58
CA ILE A 78 -0.68 9.66 -2.03
C ILE A 78 -1.57 9.00 -0.96
N LEU A 79 -2.13 7.82 -1.25
CA LEU A 79 -2.94 7.10 -0.28
C LEU A 79 -2.18 6.77 1.00
N TYR A 80 -0.92 6.35 0.89
CA TYR A 80 -0.08 6.06 2.04
C TYR A 80 0.22 7.31 2.87
N ILE A 81 0.53 8.43 2.22
CA ILE A 81 0.76 9.71 2.89
C ILE A 81 -0.50 10.20 3.61
N LEU A 82 -1.67 10.11 2.98
CA LEU A 82 -2.95 10.49 3.61
C LEU A 82 -3.23 9.63 4.86
N TYR A 83 -3.00 8.32 4.77
CA TYR A 83 -3.08 7.44 5.93
C TYR A 83 -2.11 7.85 7.04
N LEU A 84 -0.85 8.15 6.70
CA LEU A 84 0.16 8.52 7.69
C LEU A 84 -0.19 9.84 8.38
N ILE A 85 -0.65 10.85 7.63
CA ILE A 85 -1.09 12.15 8.19
C ILE A 85 -2.28 11.96 9.12
N THR A 86 -3.30 11.19 8.70
CA THR A 86 -4.49 10.96 9.52
C THR A 86 -4.15 10.16 10.78
N TYR A 87 -3.35 9.11 10.66
CA TYR A 87 -2.90 8.31 11.79
C TYR A 87 -2.07 9.13 12.80
N THR A 88 -1.08 9.90 12.32
CA THR A 88 -0.26 10.76 13.20
C THR A 88 -1.08 11.85 13.87
N THR A 89 -2.05 12.44 13.17
CA THR A 89 -2.97 13.42 13.76
C THR A 89 -3.79 12.83 14.91
N ILE A 90 -4.31 11.60 14.76
CA ILE A 90 -5.04 10.92 15.85
C ILE A 90 -4.11 10.68 17.05
N MET A 91 -2.89 10.22 16.80
CA MET A 91 -1.93 9.96 17.87
C MET A 91 -1.55 11.24 18.63
N LEU A 92 -1.38 12.37 17.93
CA LEU A 92 -1.06 13.66 18.55
C LEU A 92 -2.22 14.25 19.37
N ARG A 93 -3.47 14.03 18.94
CA ARG A 93 -4.66 14.50 19.68
C ARG A 93 -4.99 13.62 20.89
N THR A 94 -4.58 12.36 20.87
CA THR A 94 -4.79 11.44 21.99
C THR A 94 -3.78 11.75 23.09
N LYS A 95 -4.26 11.95 24.32
CA LYS A 95 -3.42 12.31 25.47
C LYS A 95 -3.13 11.05 26.32
N HIS A 96 -1.92 11.00 26.86
CA HIS A 96 -1.53 9.95 27.80
C HIS A 96 -2.36 10.07 29.09
N PRO A 97 -2.75 8.96 29.73
CA PRO A 97 -3.61 8.98 30.92
C PRO A 97 -3.05 9.78 32.09
N GLN A 98 -1.73 9.78 32.23
CA GLN A 98 -1.03 10.55 33.25
C GLN A 98 -1.36 12.06 33.20
N TYR A 99 -1.63 12.62 32.02
CA TYR A 99 -2.09 14.00 31.90
C TYR A 99 -3.36 14.21 32.72
N PHE A 100 -4.38 13.38 32.49
CA PHE A 100 -5.65 13.50 33.18
C PHE A 100 -5.58 13.09 34.66
N TYR A 101 -4.69 12.16 35.03
CA TYR A 101 -4.46 11.83 36.44
C TYR A 101 -3.98 13.04 37.24
N SER A 102 -3.10 13.85 36.64
CA SER A 102 -2.61 15.08 37.26
C SER A 102 -3.71 16.15 37.43
N LEU A 103 -4.65 16.25 36.49
CA LEU A 103 -5.78 17.19 36.58
C LEU A 103 -6.75 16.83 37.71
N VAL A 104 -6.89 15.53 38.00
CA VAL A 104 -7.83 15.01 39.00
C VAL A 104 -7.17 14.84 40.38
N ASN A 105 -5.86 15.16 40.49
CA ASN A 105 -5.05 15.03 41.70
C ASN A 105 -5.05 13.62 42.32
N GLU A 106 -5.05 12.60 41.46
CA GLU A 106 -5.07 11.20 41.87
C GLU A 106 -3.64 10.65 41.85
N THR A 107 -3.08 10.35 43.03
CA THR A 107 -1.65 10.03 43.21
C THR A 107 -1.34 8.53 43.37
N SER A 108 -2.36 7.69 43.62
CA SER A 108 -2.19 6.25 43.86
C SER A 108 -2.59 5.40 42.65
N ILE A 109 -1.62 4.73 42.02
CA ILE A 109 -1.84 3.90 40.83
C ILE A 109 -2.51 2.57 41.23
N HIS A 110 -3.78 2.41 40.84
CA HIS A 110 -4.56 1.17 41.01
C HIS A 110 -5.17 0.71 39.67
N ASN A 111 -5.47 -0.58 39.53
CA ASN A 111 -5.98 -1.19 38.29
C ASN A 111 -7.33 -0.60 37.80
N TYR A 112 -8.10 0.07 38.67
CA TYR A 112 -9.37 0.73 38.33
C TYR A 112 -9.23 2.26 38.12
N MET A 113 -7.99 2.78 38.05
CA MET A 113 -7.72 4.23 37.94
C MET A 113 -8.37 4.86 36.72
N CYS A 114 -8.33 4.17 35.58
CA CYS A 114 -8.80 4.76 34.33
C CYS A 114 -10.30 5.00 34.29
N GLU A 115 -11.09 4.07 34.85
CA GLU A 115 -12.54 4.22 34.99
C GLU A 115 -12.89 5.31 36.00
N SER A 116 -12.22 5.32 37.16
CA SER A 116 -12.41 6.36 38.20
C SER A 116 -12.11 7.76 37.66
N VAL A 117 -10.98 7.91 36.96
CA VAL A 117 -10.56 9.18 36.36
C VAL A 117 -11.53 9.59 35.25
N ALA A 118 -11.96 8.66 34.40
CA ALA A 118 -12.97 8.95 33.38
C ALA A 118 -14.28 9.48 34.00
N ASN A 119 -14.79 8.82 35.04
CA ASN A 119 -15.99 9.25 35.75
C ASN A 119 -15.83 10.63 36.40
N ARG A 120 -14.66 10.92 36.99
CA ARG A 120 -14.36 12.24 37.56
C ARG A 120 -14.23 13.34 36.50
N LEU A 121 -13.58 13.07 35.36
CA LEU A 121 -13.49 14.00 34.23
C LEU A 121 -14.90 14.35 33.70
N ILE A 122 -15.78 13.35 33.64
CA ILE A 122 -17.17 13.55 33.25
C ILE A 122 -17.90 14.39 34.30
N SER A 123 -17.78 14.05 35.57
CA SER A 123 -18.43 14.77 36.69
C SER A 123 -17.97 16.23 36.80
N TYR A 124 -16.68 16.51 36.55
CA TYR A 124 -16.12 17.87 36.58
C TYR A 124 -16.30 18.62 35.27
N ASN A 125 -16.85 17.98 34.24
CA ASN A 125 -17.10 18.54 32.91
C ASN A 125 -15.86 19.26 32.31
N ILE A 126 -14.69 18.62 32.40
CA ILE A 126 -13.45 19.18 31.86
C ILE A 126 -13.51 19.11 30.33
N SER A 127 -13.72 20.25 29.68
CA SER A 127 -13.95 20.35 28.23
C SER A 127 -12.80 19.76 27.39
N GLU A 128 -11.55 19.91 27.86
CA GLU A 128 -10.37 19.35 27.19
C GLU A 128 -10.36 17.82 27.13
N ALA A 129 -11.10 17.16 28.03
CA ALA A 129 -11.14 15.71 28.06
C ALA A 129 -12.05 15.11 26.98
N TYR A 130 -12.89 15.90 26.30
CA TYR A 130 -13.89 15.38 25.36
C TYR A 130 -13.41 15.39 23.91
N LYS A 131 -13.74 14.31 23.19
CA LYS A 131 -13.52 14.22 21.74
C LYS A 131 -14.49 15.13 20.99
N ASP A 132 -13.96 15.92 20.07
CA ASP A 132 -14.75 16.71 19.14
C ASP A 132 -15.27 15.88 17.95
N ASN A 133 -16.23 16.42 17.21
CA ASN A 133 -16.77 15.74 16.03
C ASN A 133 -15.69 15.49 14.96
N THR A 134 -14.67 16.36 14.88
CA THR A 134 -13.57 16.15 13.93
C THR A 134 -12.75 14.90 14.28
N PHE A 135 -12.53 14.62 15.57
CA PHE A 135 -11.86 13.39 16.01
C PHE A 135 -12.65 12.13 15.63
N LYS A 136 -13.99 12.16 15.74
CA LYS A 136 -14.85 11.04 15.30
C LYS A 136 -14.69 10.78 13.81
N ASN A 137 -14.74 11.82 12.97
CA ASN A 137 -14.56 11.70 11.53
C ASN A 137 -13.16 11.20 11.15
N LEU A 138 -12.12 11.70 11.82
CA LEU A 138 -10.74 11.22 11.67
C LEU A 138 -10.63 9.73 12.00
N LYS A 139 -11.24 9.27 13.10
CA LYS A 139 -11.23 7.86 13.50
C LYS A 139 -11.89 6.98 12.45
N VAL A 140 -13.05 7.39 11.92
CA VAL A 140 -13.71 6.69 10.81
C VAL A 140 -12.80 6.62 9.59
N GLY A 141 -12.14 7.73 9.23
CA GLY A 141 -11.18 7.77 8.12
C GLY A 141 -10.00 6.82 8.30
N VAL A 142 -9.44 6.70 9.50
CA VAL A 142 -8.35 5.75 9.76
C VAL A 142 -8.84 4.31 9.66
N TYR A 143 -10.06 4.00 10.13
CA TYR A 143 -10.63 2.67 9.95
C TYR A 143 -10.87 2.33 8.48
N THR A 144 -11.36 3.27 7.66
CA THR A 144 -11.56 3.01 6.23
C THR A 144 -10.21 2.75 5.53
N PHE A 145 -9.16 3.51 5.85
CA PHE A 145 -7.81 3.24 5.32
C PHE A 145 -7.26 1.89 5.78
N LEU A 146 -7.42 1.52 7.06
CA LEU A 146 -6.99 0.21 7.57
C LEU A 146 -7.68 -0.93 6.82
N CYS A 147 -9.00 -0.86 6.64
CA CYS A 147 -9.75 -1.84 5.86
C CYS A 147 -9.26 -1.94 4.41
N LEU A 148 -8.99 -0.80 3.76
CA LEU A 148 -8.44 -0.78 2.40
C LEU A 148 -7.06 -1.44 2.31
N PHE A 149 -6.15 -1.17 3.25
CA PHE A 149 -4.83 -1.81 3.26
C PHE A 149 -4.87 -3.28 3.60
N ILE A 150 -5.75 -3.72 4.50
CA ILE A 150 -5.98 -5.14 4.79
C ILE A 150 -6.48 -5.84 3.52
N ALA A 151 -7.47 -5.27 2.83
CA ALA A 151 -7.97 -5.81 1.56
C ALA A 151 -6.87 -5.89 0.49
N LYS A 152 -6.04 -4.83 0.35
CA LYS A 152 -4.88 -4.82 -0.56
C LYS A 152 -3.92 -5.97 -0.26
N ASN A 153 -3.55 -6.14 1.01
CA ASN A 153 -2.63 -7.20 1.43
C ASN A 153 -3.23 -8.58 1.21
N LEU A 154 -4.53 -8.76 1.43
CA LEU A 154 -5.23 -10.01 1.14
C LEU A 154 -5.19 -10.36 -0.36
N VAL A 155 -5.47 -9.39 -1.24
CA VAL A 155 -5.36 -9.58 -2.71
C VAL A 155 -3.91 -9.91 -3.11
N LEU A 156 -2.92 -9.25 -2.51
CA LEU A 156 -1.50 -9.58 -2.76
C LEU A 156 -1.16 -11.00 -2.32
N ILE A 157 -1.65 -11.45 -1.17
CA ILE A 157 -1.44 -12.81 -0.69
C ILE A 157 -2.05 -13.84 -1.64
N LEU A 158 -3.28 -13.62 -2.10
CA LEU A 158 -3.95 -14.53 -3.04
C LEU A 158 -3.28 -14.57 -4.42
N THR A 159 -2.76 -13.44 -4.91
CA THR A 159 -2.18 -13.35 -6.27
C THR A 159 -0.71 -13.77 -6.36
N LEU A 160 0.06 -13.62 -5.28
CA LEU A 160 1.51 -13.87 -5.26
C LEU A 160 1.91 -15.16 -4.56
N PHE A 161 0.96 -15.98 -4.08
CA PHE A 161 1.28 -17.28 -3.51
C PHE A 161 1.87 -18.21 -4.58
N PRO A 162 3.03 -18.89 -4.37
CA PRO A 162 3.88 -18.94 -3.17
C PRO A 162 5.12 -18.01 -3.20
N ARG A 163 5.29 -17.18 -4.22
CA ARG A 163 6.45 -16.26 -4.37
C ARG A 163 6.53 -15.18 -3.27
N LEU A 164 5.48 -15.01 -2.48
CA LEU A 164 5.37 -14.01 -1.41
C LEU A 164 6.40 -14.21 -0.27
N PHE A 165 6.72 -15.46 0.08
CA PHE A 165 7.57 -15.76 1.26
C PHE A 165 9.02 -15.27 1.15
N ARG A 166 9.47 -14.85 -0.03
CA ARG A 166 10.85 -14.40 -0.25
C ARG A 166 11.07 -12.91 0.02
N LYS A 167 10.03 -12.10 0.23
CA LYS A 167 10.16 -10.64 0.36
C LYS A 167 9.78 -10.15 1.76
N ALA A 168 10.79 -9.71 2.51
CA ALA A 168 10.65 -9.18 3.87
C ALA A 168 9.68 -7.98 3.97
N SER A 169 9.56 -7.18 2.90
CA SER A 169 8.72 -5.97 2.87
C SER A 169 7.25 -6.24 3.19
N TYR A 170 6.70 -7.37 2.75
CA TYR A 170 5.29 -7.69 2.99
C TYR A 170 5.01 -8.03 4.45
N TYR A 171 5.97 -8.64 5.16
CA TYR A 171 5.84 -8.93 6.59
C TYR A 171 5.87 -7.66 7.42
N LEU A 172 6.77 -6.72 7.09
CA LEU A 172 6.84 -5.44 7.78
C LEU A 172 5.56 -4.62 7.58
N GLU A 173 5.00 -4.62 6.36
CA GLU A 173 3.73 -3.95 6.08
C GLU A 173 2.58 -4.58 6.89
N ALA A 174 2.48 -5.91 6.89
CA ALA A 174 1.45 -6.62 7.66
C ALA A 174 1.58 -6.38 9.17
N ALA A 175 2.80 -6.45 9.72
CA ALA A 175 3.05 -6.19 11.13
C ALA A 175 2.70 -4.74 11.50
N ALA A 176 3.07 -3.76 10.66
CA ALA A 176 2.71 -2.36 10.87
C ALA A 176 1.19 -2.15 10.86
N LEU A 177 0.47 -2.81 9.95
CA LEU A 177 -0.99 -2.73 9.89
C LEU A 177 -1.67 -3.38 11.10
N ILE A 178 -1.17 -4.52 11.56
CA ILE A 178 -1.67 -5.19 12.77
C ILE A 178 -1.45 -4.28 13.99
N LEU A 179 -0.24 -3.73 14.14
CA LEU A 179 0.07 -2.83 15.26
C LEU A 179 -0.79 -1.57 15.21
N ALA A 180 -0.97 -0.96 14.04
CA ALA A 180 -1.83 0.20 13.87
C ALA A 180 -3.30 -0.14 14.16
N PHE A 181 -3.77 -1.32 13.73
CA PHE A 181 -5.12 -1.80 14.00
C PHE A 181 -5.35 -2.01 15.49
N VAL A 182 -4.46 -2.72 16.19
CA VAL A 182 -4.50 -2.89 17.65
C VAL A 182 -4.46 -1.53 18.35
N CYS A 183 -3.61 -0.62 17.89
CA CYS A 183 -3.45 0.72 18.45
C CYS A 183 -4.72 1.58 18.34
N VAL A 184 -5.45 1.46 17.24
CA VAL A 184 -6.71 2.18 17.00
C VAL A 184 -7.89 1.47 17.68
N LEU A 185 -7.85 0.13 17.76
CA LEU A 185 -8.87 -0.67 18.39
C LEU A 185 -8.86 -0.60 19.91
N ASP A 186 -7.69 -0.41 20.56
CA ASP A 186 -7.51 -0.42 22.02
C ASP A 186 -8.75 0.11 22.75
N HIS A 187 -9.49 -0.85 23.31
CA HIS A 187 -10.94 -0.80 23.39
C HIS A 187 -11.39 -0.71 24.84
N ASP A 188 -11.92 0.45 25.23
CA ASP A 188 -12.75 0.59 26.41
C ASP A 188 -13.98 1.42 26.05
N HIS A 189 -15.15 0.78 26.08
CA HIS A 189 -16.42 1.35 25.63
C HIS A 189 -16.80 2.66 26.39
N TRP A 190 -16.48 2.74 27.69
CA TRP A 190 -16.77 3.90 28.53
C TRP A 190 -15.94 5.16 28.16
N LEU A 191 -14.79 4.99 27.49
CA LEU A 191 -13.84 6.06 27.14
C LEU A 191 -14.07 6.60 25.72
N SER A 192 -15.09 6.08 25.04
CA SER A 192 -15.43 6.46 23.66
C SER A 192 -15.64 7.97 23.49
N LEU A 193 -16.10 8.66 24.55
CA LEU A 193 -16.31 10.11 24.59
C LEU A 193 -15.06 10.93 24.92
N LEU A 194 -14.05 10.33 25.56
CA LEU A 194 -12.90 11.06 26.12
C LEU A 194 -11.65 10.96 25.22
N LEU A 195 -10.77 11.96 25.23
CA LEU A 195 -9.44 11.96 24.57
C LEU A 195 -8.38 11.14 25.32
N LEU A 196 -8.82 10.44 26.38
CA LEU A 196 -8.04 9.56 27.22
C LEU A 196 -7.92 8.17 26.61
N ARG A 197 -6.71 7.62 26.57
CA ARG A 197 -6.45 6.23 26.20
C ARG A 197 -5.90 5.48 27.40
N CYS A 198 -6.56 4.40 27.78
CA CYS A 198 -6.13 3.58 28.91
C CYS A 198 -5.32 2.40 28.39
N PRO A 199 -4.11 2.16 28.90
CA PRO A 199 -3.40 0.95 28.58
C PRO A 199 -4.17 -0.22 29.18
N THR A 200 -4.72 -1.09 28.33
CA THR A 200 -5.39 -2.31 28.78
C THR A 200 -4.39 -3.32 29.37
N GLN A 201 -3.08 -3.17 29.13
CA GLN A 201 -2.15 -4.29 29.34
C GLN A 201 -0.65 -4.00 29.60
N TYR A 202 -0.22 -2.81 30.04
CA TYR A 202 1.23 -2.56 30.28
C TYR A 202 1.53 -1.77 31.56
N GLN A 203 0.93 -2.19 32.67
CA GLN A 203 1.49 -1.92 34.00
C GLN A 203 1.93 -3.27 34.58
N VAL A 204 3.10 -3.73 34.15
CA VAL A 204 3.93 -4.67 34.92
C VAL A 204 5.11 -3.87 35.44
#